data_AF-A0A543AWU3-F1
#
_entry.id   AF-A0A543AWU3-F1
#
_cell.length_a   1.000
_cell.length_b   1.000
_cell.length_c   1.000
_cell.angle_alpha   90.00
_cell.angle_beta   90.00
_cell.angle_gamma   90.00
#
_symmetry.space_group_name_H-M   'P 1'
#
loop_
_entity.id
_entity.type
_entity.pdbx_description
1 polymer ?
#
loop_
_entity_poly.entity_id
_entity_poly.type
_entity_poly.pdbx_seq_one_letter_code
_entity_poly.pdbx_strand_id
1 'polypeptide(L)'
;MTNAPRPDREPRQRPGFRGPEEDYPDPPRSWTRAGVLLAGWVGAWAAVFLFGLGMQAVAQAQDDEKLPLDGQAATREFFRLALQTREFEAADQLLCSDYSGLTSEQLRNEFSALADAENAGGLREINVRQSEPPTTPESFVVRVTYGDPSGPSVVVYESVTTANDDDDCIAQISEREPTTEPEPSSSPTEPKVAAKDVVNTFTAAVFQDQDEALAESLQCSDYTGQSIDELLAIRANHDGGDETRVKLDVTPHTKTEPYVTTHDRFKVLVDLDDDTYEFYVTTNPDDPQRCVSSVTIAS
;
A
#
# COMPACT_ATOMS: atom_id res chain seq x y z
N MET A 1 46.19 -51.03 -0.88
CA MET A 1 44.95 -51.01 -0.06
C MET A 1 43.83 -51.50 -0.96
N THR A 2 43.36 -52.71 -0.69
CA THR A 2 42.52 -53.51 -1.59
C THR A 2 41.09 -53.41 -1.08
N ASN A 3 40.19 -52.78 -1.85
CA ASN A 3 38.78 -52.67 -1.47
C ASN A 3 38.08 -54.02 -1.70
N ALA A 4 37.62 -54.64 -0.61
CA ALA A 4 36.80 -55.84 -0.65
C ALA A 4 35.37 -55.50 -1.15
N PRO A 5 34.76 -56.35 -1.98
CA PRO A 5 33.39 -56.14 -2.47
C PRO A 5 32.37 -56.33 -1.34
N ARG A 6 31.39 -55.42 -1.26
CA ARG A 6 30.25 -55.52 -0.34
C ARG A 6 29.34 -56.68 -0.77
N PRO A 7 28.87 -57.52 0.17
CA PRO A 7 27.91 -58.58 -0.15
C PRO A 7 26.55 -57.98 -0.54
N ASP A 8 25.98 -58.54 -1.59
CA ASP A 8 24.64 -58.23 -2.10
C ASP A 8 23.60 -58.33 -0.96
N ARG A 9 22.93 -57.21 -0.67
CA ARG A 9 21.79 -57.19 0.24
C ARG A 9 20.57 -57.68 -0.53
N GLU A 10 20.14 -58.91 -0.25
CA GLU A 10 18.82 -59.38 -0.68
C GLU A 10 17.72 -58.41 -0.22
N PRO A 11 16.74 -58.09 -1.09
CA PRO A 11 15.60 -57.27 -0.72
C PRO A 11 14.79 -58.01 0.35
N ARG A 12 14.73 -57.43 1.55
CA ARG A 12 13.84 -57.91 2.63
C ARG A 12 12.40 -57.87 2.13
N GLN A 13 11.85 -59.02 1.75
CA GLN A 13 10.42 -59.17 1.57
C GLN A 13 9.75 -58.93 2.92
N ARG A 14 8.94 -57.86 3.00
CA ARG A 14 8.10 -57.63 4.17
C ARG A 14 7.11 -58.79 4.25
N PRO A 15 7.01 -59.51 5.38
CA PRO A 15 5.96 -60.51 5.56
C PRO A 15 4.61 -59.81 5.38
N GLY A 16 3.84 -60.26 4.40
CA GLY A 16 2.48 -59.78 4.18
C GLY A 16 1.69 -60.00 5.45
N PHE A 17 1.19 -58.91 6.03
CA PHE A 17 0.33 -58.94 7.20
C PHE A 17 -1.00 -59.60 6.80
N ARG A 18 -1.09 -60.93 6.95
CA ARG A 18 -2.36 -61.64 6.98
C ARG A 18 -2.91 -61.51 8.39
N GLY A 19 -3.52 -60.37 8.67
CA GLY A 19 -4.48 -60.28 9.76
C GLY A 19 -5.64 -61.25 9.50
N PRO A 20 -6.40 -61.65 10.53
CA PRO A 20 -7.68 -62.31 10.30
C PRO A 20 -8.47 -61.44 9.32
N GLU A 21 -9.05 -62.08 8.32
CA GLU A 21 -9.95 -61.47 7.36
C GLU A 21 -11.11 -60.93 8.19
N GLU A 22 -10.99 -59.69 8.65
CA GLU A 22 -12.06 -58.97 9.31
C GLU A 22 -13.12 -58.86 8.24
N ASP A 23 -14.11 -59.75 8.35
CA ASP A 23 -15.36 -59.76 7.61
C ASP A 23 -16.07 -58.46 8.01
N TYR A 24 -15.60 -57.34 7.45
CA TYR A 24 -16.15 -56.03 7.65
C TYR A 24 -17.40 -56.04 6.77
N PRO A 25 -18.61 -56.16 7.35
CA PRO A 25 -19.81 -56.29 6.55
C PRO A 25 -19.92 -55.04 5.69
N ASP A 26 -19.82 -55.23 4.37
CA ASP A 26 -19.86 -54.15 3.39
C ASP A 26 -21.14 -53.35 3.69
N PRO A 27 -21.03 -52.11 4.22
CA PRO A 27 -22.20 -51.40 4.71
C PRO A 27 -23.17 -51.23 3.54
N PRO A 28 -24.48 -51.39 3.77
CA PRO A 28 -25.47 -51.37 2.69
C PRO A 28 -25.28 -50.09 1.87
N ARG A 29 -24.87 -50.26 0.61
CA ARG A 29 -24.57 -49.15 -0.32
C ARG A 29 -25.85 -48.37 -0.60
N SER A 30 -26.10 -47.36 0.22
CA SER A 30 -27.25 -46.46 0.06
C SER A 30 -26.90 -45.37 -0.95
N TRP A 31 -27.01 -45.70 -2.23
CA TRP A 31 -26.84 -44.79 -3.37
C TRP A 31 -27.66 -43.50 -3.23
N THR A 32 -28.77 -43.56 -2.48
CA THR A 32 -29.61 -42.40 -2.16
C THR A 32 -28.84 -41.31 -1.40
N ARG A 33 -27.99 -41.68 -0.44
CA ARG A 33 -27.21 -40.68 0.34
C ARG A 33 -26.14 -40.02 -0.51
N ALA A 34 -25.45 -40.80 -1.34
CA ALA A 34 -24.48 -40.27 -2.30
C ALA A 34 -25.15 -39.32 -3.31
N GLY A 35 -26.35 -39.67 -3.80
CA GLY A 35 -27.12 -38.83 -4.71
C GLY A 35 -27.52 -37.48 -4.10
N VAL A 36 -27.96 -37.48 -2.83
CA VAL A 36 -28.35 -36.23 -2.13
C VAL A 36 -27.14 -35.32 -1.89
N LEU A 37 -25.98 -35.88 -1.51
CA LEU A 37 -24.76 -35.10 -1.33
C LEU A 37 -24.27 -34.50 -2.65
N LEU A 38 -24.32 -35.26 -3.74
CA LEU A 38 -23.90 -34.77 -5.06
C LEU A 38 -24.85 -33.69 -5.59
N ALA A 39 -26.16 -33.85 -5.41
CA ALA A 39 -27.15 -32.83 -5.76
C ALA A 39 -26.97 -31.53 -4.96
N GLY A 40 -26.70 -31.64 -3.65
CA GLY A 40 -26.40 -30.49 -2.80
C GLY A 40 -25.14 -29.74 -3.24
N TRP A 41 -24.09 -30.49 -3.60
CA TRP A 41 -22.84 -29.90 -4.07
C TRP A 41 -23.01 -29.16 -5.40
N VAL A 42 -23.71 -29.76 -6.38
CA VAL A 42 -24.01 -29.09 -7.66
C VAL A 42 -24.89 -27.85 -7.46
N GLY A 43 -25.89 -27.92 -6.56
CA GLY A 43 -26.74 -26.78 -6.24
C GLY A 43 -25.97 -25.60 -5.63
N ALA A 44 -25.01 -25.87 -4.75
CA ALA A 44 -24.16 -24.83 -4.16
C ALA A 44 -23.32 -24.11 -5.23
N TRP A 45 -22.72 -24.84 -6.17
CA TRP A 45 -21.96 -24.23 -7.27
C TRP A 45 -22.84 -23.44 -8.24
N ALA A 46 -24.04 -23.93 -8.54
CA ALA A 46 -24.99 -23.19 -9.38
C ALA A 46 -25.39 -21.85 -8.74
N ALA A 47 -25.57 -21.81 -7.42
CA ALA A 47 -25.86 -20.58 -6.69
C ALA A 47 -24.68 -19.59 -6.77
N VAL A 48 -23.44 -20.05 -6.60
CA VAL A 48 -22.24 -19.20 -6.74
C VAL A 48 -22.11 -18.64 -8.16
N PHE A 49 -22.34 -19.45 -9.19
CA PHE A 49 -22.30 -19.00 -10.58
C PHE A 49 -23.37 -17.94 -10.89
N LEU A 50 -24.60 -18.14 -10.42
CA LEU A 50 -25.68 -17.17 -10.61
C LEU A 50 -25.42 -15.87 -9.86
N PHE A 51 -24.86 -15.93 -8.64
CA PHE A 51 -24.48 -14.73 -7.88
C PHE A 51 -23.30 -13.98 -8.51
N GLY A 52 -22.31 -14.70 -9.03
CA GLY A 52 -21.16 -14.13 -9.74
C GLY A 52 -21.57 -13.42 -11.04
N LEU A 53 -22.47 -14.01 -11.83
CA LEU A 53 -23.00 -13.39 -13.05
C LEU A 53 -23.88 -12.17 -12.72
N GLY A 54 -24.64 -12.20 -11.63
CA GLY A 54 -25.41 -11.04 -11.16
C GLY A 54 -24.53 -9.85 -10.80
N MET A 55 -23.38 -10.09 -10.15
CA MET A 55 -22.44 -9.01 -9.82
C MET A 55 -21.70 -8.46 -11.05
N GLN A 56 -21.44 -9.26 -12.08
CA GLN A 56 -20.88 -8.77 -13.35
C GLN A 56 -21.88 -7.91 -14.12
N ALA A 57 -23.17 -8.25 -14.09
CA ALA A 57 -24.22 -7.42 -14.70
C ALA A 57 -24.41 -6.09 -13.96
N VAL A 58 -24.24 -6.05 -12.64
CA VAL A 58 -24.26 -4.79 -11.86
C VAL A 58 -22.99 -3.97 -12.07
N ALA A 59 -21.83 -4.60 -12.25
CA ALA A 59 -20.59 -3.90 -12.57
C ALA A 59 -20.56 -3.33 -14.00
N GLN A 60 -21.32 -3.93 -14.94
CA GLN A 60 -21.45 -3.40 -16.31
C GLN A 60 -22.65 -2.46 -16.52
N ALA A 61 -23.53 -2.33 -15.51
CA ALA A 61 -24.68 -1.42 -15.56
C ALA A 61 -24.45 -0.10 -14.78
N GLN A 62 -23.21 0.19 -14.40
CA GLN A 62 -22.82 1.58 -14.21
C GLN A 62 -22.61 2.17 -15.61
N ASP A 63 -23.72 2.55 -16.23
CA ASP A 63 -23.70 3.61 -17.24
C ASP A 63 -22.85 4.76 -16.68
N ASP A 64 -21.96 5.25 -17.54
CA ASP A 64 -20.99 6.32 -17.33
C ASP A 64 -21.62 7.59 -16.73
N GLU A 65 -21.95 7.57 -15.44
CA GLU A 65 -22.17 8.79 -14.66
C GLU A 65 -20.78 9.38 -14.39
N LYS A 66 -20.20 9.92 -15.45
CA LYS A 66 -18.95 10.69 -15.45
C LYS A 66 -19.21 11.88 -14.53
N LEU A 67 -18.76 11.76 -13.28
CA LEU A 67 -18.85 12.85 -12.34
C LEU A 67 -18.07 14.03 -12.94
N PRO A 68 -18.62 15.25 -12.95
CA PRO A 68 -17.91 16.41 -13.48
C PRO A 68 -16.63 16.58 -12.67
N LEU A 69 -15.51 16.24 -13.30
CA LEU A 69 -14.19 16.42 -12.73
C LEU A 69 -13.85 17.90 -12.85
N ASP A 70 -13.54 18.55 -11.73
CA ASP A 70 -12.90 19.86 -11.79
C ASP A 70 -11.51 19.74 -12.44
N GLY A 71 -10.99 20.80 -13.06
CA GLY A 71 -9.73 20.75 -13.80
C GLY A 71 -8.53 20.26 -12.97
N GLN A 72 -8.54 20.47 -11.65
CA GLN A 72 -7.51 19.96 -10.76
C GLN A 72 -7.63 18.44 -10.59
N ALA A 73 -8.85 17.93 -10.44
CA ALA A 73 -9.18 16.53 -10.34
C ALA A 73 -8.92 15.81 -11.67
N ALA A 74 -9.28 16.40 -12.80
CA ALA A 74 -8.96 15.88 -14.14
C ALA A 74 -7.44 15.77 -14.34
N THR A 75 -6.68 16.82 -13.97
CA THR A 75 -5.21 16.80 -14.01
C THR A 75 -4.64 15.71 -13.10
N ARG A 76 -5.10 15.63 -11.85
CA ARG A 76 -4.62 14.60 -10.90
C ARG A 76 -4.91 13.20 -11.41
N GLU A 77 -6.11 12.98 -11.93
CA GLU A 77 -6.55 11.68 -12.42
C GLU A 77 -5.77 11.25 -13.66
N PHE A 78 -5.50 12.17 -14.59
CA PHE A 78 -4.64 11.91 -15.75
C PHE A 78 -3.25 11.42 -15.33
N PHE A 79 -2.57 12.13 -14.43
CA PHE A 79 -1.23 11.74 -13.98
C PHE A 79 -1.27 10.45 -13.15
N ARG A 80 -2.34 10.20 -12.38
CA ARG A 80 -2.57 8.92 -11.69
C ARG A 80 -2.68 7.77 -12.70
N LEU A 81 -3.52 7.92 -13.72
CA LEU A 81 -3.74 6.90 -14.75
C LEU A 81 -2.48 6.66 -15.59
N ALA A 82 -1.81 7.73 -16.03
CA ALA A 82 -0.62 7.64 -16.86
C ALA A 82 0.59 7.07 -16.10
N LEU A 83 0.84 7.50 -14.86
CA LEU A 83 2.08 7.21 -14.15
C LEU A 83 1.96 6.12 -13.09
N GLN A 84 0.82 6.05 -12.40
CA GLN A 84 0.63 5.13 -11.28
C GLN A 84 -0.03 3.82 -11.73
N THR A 85 -1.16 3.86 -12.46
CA THR A 85 -1.84 2.64 -12.91
C THR A 85 -1.40 2.16 -14.30
N ARG A 86 -0.72 3.02 -15.07
CA ARG A 86 -0.27 2.74 -16.45
C ARG A 86 -1.43 2.41 -17.39
N GLU A 87 -2.60 3.02 -17.13
CA GLU A 87 -3.82 2.89 -17.93
C GLU A 87 -3.88 4.03 -18.96
N PHE A 88 -2.98 4.00 -19.94
CA PHE A 88 -2.79 5.10 -20.90
C PHE A 88 -4.03 5.42 -21.74
N GLU A 89 -4.78 4.39 -22.15
CA GLU A 89 -6.02 4.57 -22.90
C GLU A 89 -7.11 5.28 -22.08
N ALA A 90 -7.15 5.03 -20.76
CA ALA A 90 -8.05 5.74 -19.85
C ALA A 90 -7.56 7.17 -19.58
N ALA A 91 -6.24 7.38 -19.49
CA ALA A 91 -5.65 8.71 -19.35
C ALA A 91 -5.95 9.58 -20.59
N ASP A 92 -5.83 9.02 -21.80
CA ASP A 92 -6.08 9.74 -23.05
C ASP A 92 -7.55 10.20 -23.20
N GLN A 93 -8.49 9.54 -22.52
CA GLN A 93 -9.90 9.97 -22.50
C GLN A 93 -10.13 11.26 -21.70
N LEU A 94 -9.16 11.70 -20.89
CA LEU A 94 -9.20 12.97 -20.17
C LEU A 94 -8.62 14.14 -20.97
N LEU A 95 -8.03 13.87 -22.14
CA LEU A 95 -7.48 14.90 -23.02
C LEU A 95 -8.58 15.52 -23.89
N CYS A 96 -8.50 16.82 -24.11
CA CYS A 96 -9.40 17.52 -25.02
C CYS A 96 -9.19 17.07 -26.48
N SER A 97 -10.21 17.20 -27.33
CA SER A 97 -10.09 16.84 -28.76
C SER A 97 -9.04 17.66 -29.51
N ASP A 98 -8.76 18.88 -29.04
CA ASP A 98 -7.75 19.81 -29.54
C ASP A 98 -6.49 19.81 -28.68
N TYR A 99 -6.26 18.75 -27.91
CA TYR A 99 -5.10 18.58 -27.05
C TYR A 99 -3.78 18.86 -27.77
N SER A 100 -2.91 19.62 -27.11
CA SER A 100 -1.55 19.89 -27.56
C SER A 100 -0.54 19.59 -26.46
N GLY A 101 0.58 18.95 -26.77
CA GLY A 101 1.63 18.66 -25.77
C GLY A 101 1.96 17.18 -25.65
N LEU A 102 2.43 16.79 -24.46
CA LEU A 102 2.93 15.44 -24.19
C LEU A 102 1.78 14.42 -24.11
N THR A 103 1.71 13.48 -25.05
CA THR A 103 0.70 12.41 -24.97
C THR A 103 1.01 11.44 -23.83
N SER A 104 0.03 10.65 -23.38
CA SER A 104 0.25 9.61 -22.38
C SER A 104 1.33 8.60 -22.80
N GLU A 105 1.47 8.35 -24.11
CA GLU A 105 2.51 7.50 -24.68
C GLU A 105 3.90 8.14 -24.67
N GLN A 106 3.99 9.46 -24.86
CA GLN A 106 5.26 10.20 -24.73
C GLN A 106 5.71 10.23 -23.27
N LEU A 107 4.77 10.49 -22.34
CA LEU A 107 5.02 10.34 -20.91
C LEU A 107 5.49 8.92 -20.62
N ARG A 108 4.82 7.87 -21.13
CA ARG A 108 5.29 6.49 -20.95
C ARG A 108 6.74 6.32 -21.37
N ASN A 109 7.15 6.85 -22.52
CA ASN A 109 8.52 6.67 -23.03
C ASN A 109 9.56 7.43 -22.19
N GLU A 110 9.22 8.63 -21.71
CA GLU A 110 10.04 9.39 -20.75
C GLU A 110 10.15 8.63 -19.42
N PHE A 111 9.03 8.10 -18.92
CA PHE A 111 8.95 7.38 -17.67
C PHE A 111 9.55 5.98 -17.73
N SER A 112 9.48 5.28 -18.87
CA SER A 112 10.17 4.01 -19.05
C SER A 112 11.68 4.21 -19.06
N ALA A 113 12.18 5.29 -19.68
CA ALA A 113 13.60 5.63 -19.61
C ALA A 113 14.05 5.94 -18.17
N LEU A 114 13.18 6.51 -17.34
CA LEU A 114 13.41 6.76 -15.92
C LEU A 114 13.26 5.51 -15.04
N ALA A 115 12.33 4.61 -15.35
CA ALA A 115 12.04 3.39 -14.60
C ALA A 115 12.98 2.23 -14.94
N ASP A 116 13.47 2.16 -16.19
CA ASP A 116 14.47 1.18 -16.65
C ASP A 116 15.87 1.50 -16.13
N ALA A 117 16.07 2.66 -15.50
CA ALA A 117 17.17 2.83 -14.56
C ALA A 117 16.87 1.96 -13.34
N GLU A 118 17.27 0.68 -13.40
CA GLU A 118 16.96 -0.48 -12.51
C GLU A 118 17.08 -0.26 -10.98
N ASN A 119 17.39 0.94 -10.51
CA ASN A 119 17.47 1.31 -9.10
C ASN A 119 16.55 2.49 -8.70
N ALA A 120 15.82 3.09 -9.64
CA ALA A 120 14.87 4.15 -9.33
C ALA A 120 13.73 3.56 -8.48
N GLY A 121 13.62 3.97 -7.22
CA GLY A 121 12.67 3.48 -6.20
C GLY A 121 11.20 3.78 -6.49
N GLY A 122 10.78 3.75 -7.75
CA GLY A 122 9.42 3.96 -8.22
C GLY A 122 8.96 5.42 -8.13
N LEU A 123 7.75 5.65 -8.67
CA LEU A 123 6.99 6.87 -8.44
C LEU A 123 6.68 6.99 -6.93
N ARG A 124 7.08 8.11 -6.30
CA ARG A 124 6.85 8.35 -4.87
C ARG A 124 5.65 9.24 -4.62
N GLU A 125 5.52 10.32 -5.38
CA GLU A 125 4.48 11.33 -5.15
C GLU A 125 4.10 12.05 -6.44
N ILE A 126 2.81 12.36 -6.58
CA ILE A 126 2.29 13.30 -7.58
C ILE A 126 1.59 14.43 -6.80
N ASN A 127 2.13 15.64 -6.87
CA ASN A 127 1.59 16.82 -6.21
C ASN A 127 1.04 17.79 -7.26
N VAL A 128 -0.28 17.97 -7.31
CA VAL A 128 -0.94 18.90 -8.24
C VAL A 128 -1.33 20.17 -7.49
N ARG A 129 -0.77 21.30 -7.90
CA ARG A 129 -1.08 22.62 -7.35
C ARG A 129 -1.47 23.58 -8.47
N GLN A 130 -2.20 24.63 -8.14
CA GLN A 130 -2.40 25.72 -9.09
C GLN A 130 -1.04 26.35 -9.42
N SER A 131 -0.83 26.74 -10.67
CA SER A 131 0.43 27.35 -11.10
C SER A 131 0.62 28.72 -10.43
N GLU A 132 1.85 28.98 -9.96
CA GLU A 132 2.25 30.29 -9.44
C GLU A 132 3.51 30.77 -10.19
N PRO A 133 3.51 31.97 -10.80
CA PRO A 133 2.31 32.71 -11.18
C PRO A 133 1.48 31.91 -12.21
N PRO A 134 0.15 32.07 -12.22
CA PRO A 134 -0.67 31.32 -13.16
C PRO A 134 -0.46 31.81 -14.59
N THR A 135 -0.07 30.90 -15.48
CA THR A 135 0.00 31.18 -16.93
C THR A 135 -1.40 31.44 -17.47
N THR A 136 -2.37 30.66 -17.00
CA THR A 136 -3.81 30.82 -17.19
C THR A 136 -4.55 30.46 -15.89
N PRO A 137 -5.78 30.96 -15.65
CA PRO A 137 -6.57 30.59 -14.45
C PRO A 137 -6.84 29.07 -14.33
N GLU A 138 -6.75 28.35 -15.45
CA GLU A 138 -6.96 26.90 -15.58
C GLU A 138 -5.65 26.13 -15.71
N SER A 139 -4.51 26.74 -15.34
CA SER A 139 -3.21 26.07 -15.34
C SER A 139 -2.84 25.54 -13.95
N PHE A 140 -2.30 24.32 -13.95
CA PHE A 140 -1.87 23.57 -12.78
C PHE A 140 -0.44 23.11 -12.96
N VAL A 141 0.38 23.28 -11.93
CA VAL A 141 1.72 22.71 -11.85
C VAL A 141 1.62 21.33 -11.20
N VAL A 142 2.12 20.33 -11.92
CA VAL A 142 2.20 18.95 -11.45
C VAL A 142 3.66 18.62 -11.16
N ARG A 143 3.95 18.41 -9.89
CA ARG A 143 5.25 17.94 -9.43
C ARG A 143 5.23 16.43 -9.29
N VAL A 144 6.06 15.75 -10.07
CA VAL A 144 6.21 14.30 -10.02
C VAL A 144 7.56 13.97 -9.38
N THR A 145 7.51 13.33 -8.21
CA THR A 145 8.70 12.90 -7.47
C THR A 145 8.90 11.41 -7.65
N TYR A 146 10.10 11.01 -8.04
CA TYR A 146 10.51 9.61 -8.15
C TYR A 146 11.69 9.32 -7.22
N GLY A 147 11.78 8.07 -6.77
CA GLY A 147 12.95 7.61 -6.06
C GLY A 147 14.08 7.40 -7.06
N ASP A 148 15.23 8.01 -6.85
CA ASP A 148 16.48 7.69 -7.53
C ASP A 148 17.50 7.25 -6.45
N PRO A 149 18.37 6.26 -6.72
CA PRO A 149 19.39 5.83 -5.77
C PRO A 149 20.32 6.97 -5.28
N SER A 150 20.39 8.08 -6.01
CA SER A 150 21.15 9.29 -5.66
C SER A 150 20.36 10.35 -4.88
N GLY A 151 19.05 10.14 -4.67
CA GLY A 151 18.14 11.07 -4.00
C GLY A 151 16.78 11.14 -4.72
N PRO A 152 15.74 11.80 -4.17
CA PRO A 152 14.51 12.00 -4.90
C PRO A 152 14.77 12.98 -6.06
N SER A 153 14.49 12.55 -7.29
CA SER A 153 14.48 13.47 -8.43
C SER A 153 13.05 13.84 -8.81
N VAL A 154 12.92 15.05 -9.34
CA VAL A 154 11.64 15.74 -9.48
C VAL A 154 11.52 16.25 -10.92
N VAL A 155 10.45 15.85 -11.60
CA VAL A 155 10.03 16.45 -12.87
C VAL A 155 8.83 17.34 -12.59
N VAL A 156 8.80 18.51 -13.22
CA VAL A 156 7.70 19.46 -13.10
C VAL A 156 7.01 19.58 -14.45
N TYR A 157 5.72 19.28 -14.48
CA TYR A 157 4.86 19.48 -15.63
C TYR A 157 3.91 20.65 -15.37
N GLU A 158 3.53 21.33 -16.42
CA GLU A 158 2.43 22.29 -16.42
C GLU A 158 1.29 21.71 -17.25
N SER A 159 0.13 21.59 -16.62
CA SER A 159 -1.12 21.14 -17.23
C SER A 159 -2.06 22.34 -17.36
N VAL A 160 -2.65 22.54 -18.52
CA VAL A 160 -3.73 23.51 -18.75
C VAL A 160 -4.99 22.73 -19.01
N THR A 161 -6.03 22.95 -18.20
CA THR A 161 -7.36 22.41 -18.46
C THR A 161 -8.22 23.43 -19.16
N THR A 162 -9.29 22.97 -19.79
CA THR A 162 -10.36 23.82 -20.32
C THR A 162 -11.69 23.20 -19.95
N ALA A 163 -12.63 24.04 -19.52
CA ALA A 163 -14.00 23.63 -19.32
C ALA A 163 -14.67 23.32 -20.67
N ASN A 164 -15.11 22.08 -20.88
CA ASN A 164 -16.05 21.74 -21.94
C ASN A 164 -17.47 21.64 -21.38
N ASP A 165 -18.47 21.70 -22.26
CA ASP A 165 -19.89 21.75 -21.91
C ASP A 165 -20.36 20.60 -20.99
N ASP A 166 -19.63 19.47 -20.97
CA ASP A 166 -19.97 18.27 -20.19
C ASP A 166 -18.93 17.88 -19.09
N ASP A 167 -17.64 18.27 -19.21
CA ASP A 167 -16.54 17.94 -18.27
C ASP A 167 -15.32 18.86 -18.48
N ASP A 168 -14.50 19.12 -17.45
CA ASP A 168 -13.17 19.71 -17.66
C ASP A 168 -12.23 18.66 -18.28
N CYS A 169 -11.55 19.03 -19.36
CA CYS A 169 -10.53 18.18 -20.01
C CYS A 169 -9.17 18.89 -20.01
N ILE A 170 -8.11 18.12 -20.22
CA ILE A 170 -6.76 18.66 -20.30
C ILE A 170 -6.49 19.08 -21.74
N ALA A 171 -6.26 20.38 -21.95
CA ALA A 171 -5.98 20.97 -23.26
C ALA A 171 -4.49 20.99 -23.58
N GLN A 172 -3.64 21.05 -22.55
CA GLN A 172 -2.20 21.05 -22.76
C GLN A 172 -1.41 20.46 -21.59
N ILE A 173 -0.37 19.68 -21.90
CA ILE A 173 0.69 19.31 -20.94
C ILE A 173 2.05 19.58 -21.55
N SER A 174 2.88 20.32 -20.82
CA SER A 174 4.27 20.58 -21.19
C SER A 174 5.18 20.36 -20.00
N GLU A 175 6.37 19.80 -20.26
CA GLU A 175 7.45 19.82 -19.28
C GLU A 175 7.87 21.27 -19.02
N ARG A 176 8.03 21.61 -17.74
CA ARG A 176 8.48 22.91 -17.29
C ARG A 176 9.86 22.72 -16.68
N GLU A 177 10.86 23.44 -17.21
CA GLU A 177 12.15 23.51 -16.53
C GLU A 177 11.91 23.94 -15.08
N PRO A 178 12.55 23.31 -14.09
CA PRO A 178 12.38 23.71 -12.70
C PRO A 178 12.85 25.15 -12.58
N THR A 179 11.91 26.10 -12.59
CA THR A 179 12.23 27.50 -12.36
C THR A 179 12.94 27.55 -11.03
N THR A 180 14.17 28.06 -11.02
CA THR A 180 14.86 28.48 -9.80
C THR A 180 14.11 29.70 -9.28
N GLU A 181 12.89 29.47 -8.79
CA GLU A 181 12.15 30.45 -8.05
C GLU A 181 12.94 30.66 -6.75
N PRO A 182 13.35 31.90 -6.42
CA PRO A 182 13.71 32.17 -5.06
C PRO A 182 12.42 31.97 -4.26
N GLU A 183 12.29 30.80 -3.62
CA GLU A 183 11.25 30.57 -2.62
C GLU A 183 11.22 31.83 -1.73
N PRO A 184 10.03 32.37 -1.39
CA PRO A 184 9.94 33.50 -0.47
C PRO A 184 10.64 33.08 0.82
N SER A 185 11.85 33.61 1.03
CA SER A 185 12.76 33.41 2.16
C SER A 185 12.21 32.44 3.22
N SER A 186 12.18 31.17 2.88
CA SER A 186 11.90 30.12 3.83
C SER A 186 13.27 29.63 4.25
N SER A 187 13.63 29.93 5.50
CA SER A 187 14.78 29.33 6.18
C SER A 187 14.95 27.87 5.77
N PRO A 188 16.19 27.37 5.64
CA PRO A 188 16.48 26.05 5.08
C PRO A 188 15.57 25.02 5.74
N THR A 189 14.55 24.56 5.01
CA THR A 189 13.67 23.51 5.50
C THR A 189 14.37 22.22 5.19
N GLU A 190 15.11 21.72 6.18
CA GLU A 190 15.54 20.34 6.26
C GLU A 190 14.36 19.43 5.85
N PRO A 191 14.60 18.31 5.14
CA PRO A 191 13.54 17.41 4.70
C PRO A 191 12.67 17.03 5.90
N LYS A 192 11.48 17.64 5.99
CA LYS A 192 10.59 17.44 7.14
C LYS A 192 10.03 16.02 7.01
N VAL A 193 10.61 15.10 7.76
CA VAL A 193 10.15 13.71 7.82
C VAL A 193 8.67 13.72 8.17
N ALA A 194 7.83 12.96 7.44
CA ALA A 194 6.41 12.91 7.75
C ALA A 194 6.20 12.17 9.07
N ALA A 195 5.40 12.72 9.99
CA ALA A 195 5.18 12.09 11.29
C ALA A 195 4.63 10.66 11.18
N LYS A 196 3.80 10.40 10.15
CA LYS A 196 3.30 9.06 9.87
C LYS A 196 4.43 8.07 9.54
N ASP A 197 5.45 8.50 8.81
CA ASP A 197 6.57 7.64 8.42
C ASP A 197 7.43 7.27 9.63
N VAL A 198 7.63 8.24 10.54
CA VAL A 198 8.33 7.98 11.81
C VAL A 198 7.54 6.99 12.66
N VAL A 199 6.23 7.19 12.82
CA VAL A 199 5.39 6.25 13.59
C VAL A 199 5.37 4.86 12.96
N ASN A 200 5.27 4.76 11.64
CA ASN A 200 5.36 3.48 10.93
C ASN A 200 6.70 2.79 11.17
N THR A 201 7.81 3.52 11.01
CA THR A 201 9.16 2.99 11.18
C THR A 201 9.41 2.56 12.62
N PHE A 202 8.99 3.37 13.59
CA PHE A 202 9.07 3.04 15.01
C PHE A 202 8.26 1.79 15.34
N THR A 203 7.01 1.71 14.86
CA THR A 203 6.13 0.57 15.16
C THR A 203 6.64 -0.71 14.49
N ALA A 204 7.16 -0.64 13.27
CA ALA A 204 7.80 -1.77 12.59
C ALA A 204 9.07 -2.22 13.32
N ALA A 205 9.94 -1.28 13.73
CA ALA A 205 11.15 -1.59 14.49
C ALA A 205 10.82 -2.36 15.78
N VAL A 206 9.79 -1.94 16.52
CA VAL A 206 9.37 -2.60 17.75
C VAL A 206 8.67 -3.94 17.48
N PHE A 207 7.60 -3.94 16.69
CA PHE A 207 6.71 -5.10 16.61
C PHE A 207 7.00 -6.05 15.47
N GLN A 208 7.69 -5.65 14.40
CA GLN A 208 8.03 -6.52 13.26
C GLN A 208 9.49 -6.97 13.31
N ASP A 209 10.42 -6.02 13.39
CA ASP A 209 11.86 -6.27 13.24
C ASP A 209 12.55 -6.61 14.57
N GLN A 210 11.94 -6.26 15.71
CA GLN A 210 12.55 -6.35 17.05
C GLN A 210 13.90 -5.61 17.13
N ASP A 211 14.03 -4.51 16.38
CA ASP A 211 15.23 -3.67 16.36
C ASP A 211 15.10 -2.59 17.44
N GLU A 212 15.55 -2.95 18.65
CA GLU A 212 15.57 -2.06 19.81
C GLU A 212 16.39 -0.79 19.53
N ALA A 213 17.56 -0.92 18.89
CA ALA A 213 18.44 0.20 18.63
C ALA A 213 17.82 1.20 17.65
N LEU A 214 17.13 0.72 16.62
CA LEU A 214 16.38 1.57 15.70
C LEU A 214 15.19 2.23 16.39
N ALA A 215 14.43 1.49 17.18
CA ALA A 215 13.29 2.03 17.93
C ALA A 215 13.71 3.13 18.91
N GLU A 216 14.80 2.93 19.66
CA GLU A 216 15.39 3.93 20.55
C GLU A 216 15.88 5.16 19.78
N SER A 217 16.49 4.98 18.61
CA SER A 217 16.98 6.11 17.80
C SER A 217 15.87 7.03 17.29
N LEU A 218 14.63 6.54 17.24
CA LEU A 218 13.45 7.29 16.82
C LEU A 218 12.73 7.97 17.99
N GLN A 219 13.15 7.75 19.24
CA GLN A 219 12.58 8.40 20.42
C GLN A 219 13.18 9.79 20.65
N CYS A 220 12.34 10.72 21.09
CA CYS A 220 12.81 12.03 21.52
C CYS A 220 13.61 11.92 22.82
N SER A 221 14.53 12.86 23.05
CA SER A 221 15.30 12.91 24.31
C SER A 221 14.43 13.06 25.56
N ASP A 222 13.22 13.60 25.41
CA ASP A 222 12.20 13.78 26.44
C ASP A 222 11.06 12.75 26.34
N TYR A 223 11.32 11.59 25.75
CA TYR A 223 10.36 10.50 25.60
C TYR A 223 9.67 10.13 26.92
N THR A 224 8.37 9.90 26.85
CA THR A 224 7.54 9.45 27.99
C THR A 224 6.60 8.31 27.58
N GLY A 225 6.21 7.47 28.52
CA GLY A 225 5.29 6.35 28.26
C GLY A 225 6.00 5.00 28.34
N GLN A 226 5.49 4.02 27.58
CA GLN A 226 5.97 2.63 27.68
C GLN A 226 7.38 2.51 27.15
N SER A 227 8.26 1.84 27.90
CA SER A 227 9.61 1.53 27.45
C SER A 227 9.60 0.57 26.26
N ILE A 228 10.66 0.56 25.45
CA ILE A 228 10.81 -0.39 24.33
C ILE A 228 10.76 -1.82 24.85
N ASP A 229 11.41 -2.11 25.98
CA ASP A 229 11.36 -3.41 26.67
C ASP A 229 9.93 -3.84 27.00
N GLU A 230 9.08 -2.92 27.50
CA GLU A 230 7.67 -3.22 27.80
C GLU A 230 6.87 -3.52 26.54
N LEU A 231 7.13 -2.81 25.43
CA LEU A 231 6.47 -3.05 24.16
C LEU A 231 6.90 -4.38 23.52
N LEU A 232 8.20 -4.69 23.58
CA LEU A 232 8.75 -5.98 23.12
C LEU A 232 8.23 -7.14 23.98
N ALA A 233 8.04 -6.93 25.29
CA ALA A 233 7.47 -7.94 26.17
C ALA A 233 6.02 -8.31 25.80
N ILE A 234 5.23 -7.39 25.24
CA ILE A 234 3.88 -7.68 24.72
C ILE A 234 3.97 -8.73 23.60
N ARG A 235 4.93 -8.58 22.68
CA ARG A 235 5.18 -9.56 21.62
C ARG A 235 5.75 -10.87 22.16
N ALA A 236 6.74 -10.81 23.06
CA ALA A 236 7.38 -12.00 23.61
C ALA A 236 6.41 -12.90 24.40
N ASN A 237 5.35 -12.33 24.99
CA ASN A 237 4.29 -13.09 25.65
C ASN A 237 3.38 -13.85 24.67
N HIS A 238 3.43 -13.53 23.38
CA HIS A 238 2.62 -14.09 22.30
C HIS A 238 3.38 -15.01 21.34
N ASP A 239 4.71 -15.13 21.46
CA ASP A 239 5.53 -16.07 20.68
C ASP A 239 5.25 -17.54 21.09
N GLY A 240 4.08 -18.04 20.70
CA GLY A 240 3.61 -19.42 20.87
C GLY A 240 3.90 -20.34 19.69
N GLY A 241 4.41 -19.83 18.56
CA GLY A 241 4.88 -20.65 17.44
C GLY A 241 4.99 -19.91 16.10
N ASP A 242 6.20 -19.92 15.53
CA ASP A 242 6.70 -19.69 14.15
C ASP A 242 6.03 -18.73 13.14
N GLU A 243 4.83 -18.18 13.33
CA GLU A 243 4.26 -17.16 12.43
C GLU A 243 3.35 -16.16 13.18
N THR A 244 3.87 -15.40 14.14
CA THR A 244 3.11 -14.24 14.66
C THR A 244 2.95 -13.22 13.52
N ARG A 245 1.72 -13.10 13.01
CA ARG A 245 1.40 -12.19 11.90
C ARG A 245 1.09 -10.81 12.44
N VAL A 246 2.07 -9.92 12.38
CA VAL A 246 1.94 -8.54 12.84
C VAL A 246 1.28 -7.69 11.77
N LYS A 247 -0.01 -7.39 11.94
CA LYS A 247 -0.70 -6.40 11.12
C LYS A 247 -0.68 -5.05 11.83
N LEU A 248 -0.16 -4.04 11.12
CA LEU A 248 -0.07 -2.67 11.61
C LEU A 248 -1.07 -1.79 10.86
N ASP A 249 -1.91 -1.07 11.61
CA ASP A 249 -2.73 0.02 11.08
C ASP A 249 -2.42 1.30 11.85
N VAL A 250 -1.90 2.31 11.14
CA VAL A 250 -1.53 3.61 11.70
C VAL A 250 -2.46 4.66 11.14
N THR A 251 -3.38 5.13 11.98
CA THR A 251 -4.39 6.13 11.63
C THR A 251 -4.17 7.41 12.44
N PRO A 252 -4.23 8.62 11.83
CA PRO A 252 -4.23 9.87 12.60
C PRO A 252 -5.37 9.88 13.62
N HIS A 253 -5.08 10.20 14.88
CA HIS A 253 -6.08 10.27 15.93
C HIS A 253 -6.66 11.69 16.03
N THR A 254 -7.76 11.94 15.34
CA THR A 254 -8.48 13.22 15.35
C THR A 254 -9.43 13.31 16.54
N LYS A 255 -8.92 13.36 17.78
CA LYS A 255 -9.74 13.83 18.90
C LYS A 255 -9.75 15.36 18.92
N THR A 256 -10.92 15.92 18.62
CA THR A 256 -11.27 17.33 18.74
C THR A 256 -11.38 17.71 20.22
N GLU A 257 -10.26 17.79 20.93
CA GLU A 257 -10.23 18.48 22.23
C GLU A 257 -9.87 19.96 22.00
N PRO A 258 -10.57 20.91 22.65
CA PRO A 258 -10.45 22.35 22.35
C PRO A 258 -9.17 23.01 22.91
N TYR A 259 -8.11 22.24 23.16
CA TYR A 259 -6.84 22.78 23.62
C TYR A 259 -5.69 22.31 22.74
N VAL A 260 -5.00 23.32 22.21
CA VAL A 260 -3.75 23.28 21.46
C VAL A 260 -2.80 22.25 22.08
N THR A 261 -2.76 21.05 21.52
CA THR A 261 -1.61 20.17 21.65
C THR A 261 -1.02 20.07 20.26
N THR A 262 0.12 20.72 20.09
CA THR A 262 0.90 20.83 18.85
C THR A 262 1.33 19.48 18.28
N HIS A 263 1.17 18.39 19.02
CA HIS A 263 1.72 17.09 18.68
C HIS A 263 0.80 16.27 17.78
N ASP A 264 1.38 15.62 16.77
CA ASP A 264 0.65 14.67 15.94
C ASP A 264 0.52 13.34 16.71
N ARG A 265 -0.73 12.96 16.99
CA ARG A 265 -1.08 11.71 17.68
C ARG A 265 -1.66 10.71 16.69
N PHE A 266 -1.19 9.47 16.76
CA PHE A 266 -1.59 8.37 15.91
C PHE A 266 -2.15 7.25 16.76
N LYS A 267 -3.23 6.65 16.28
CA LYS A 267 -3.73 5.37 16.77
C LYS A 267 -3.02 4.28 15.98
N VAL A 268 -2.40 3.35 16.70
CA VAL A 268 -1.70 2.21 16.14
C VAL A 268 -2.40 0.95 16.62
N LEU A 269 -2.90 0.15 15.69
CA LEU A 269 -3.42 -1.17 15.98
C LEU A 269 -2.35 -2.20 15.62
N VAL A 270 -2.02 -3.06 16.58
CA VAL A 270 -1.09 -4.18 16.41
C VAL A 270 -1.87 -5.45 16.67
N ASP A 271 -2.15 -6.20 15.61
CA ASP A 271 -2.72 -7.54 15.72
C ASP A 271 -1.58 -8.54 15.98
N LEU A 272 -1.62 -9.20 17.13
CA LEU A 272 -0.73 -10.30 17.51
C LEU A 272 -1.58 -11.57 17.65
N ASP A 273 -1.60 -12.38 16.59
CA ASP A 273 -2.40 -13.60 16.49
C ASP A 273 -3.91 -13.36 16.72
N ASP A 274 -4.43 -13.70 17.90
CA ASP A 274 -5.85 -13.56 18.27
C ASP A 274 -6.14 -12.28 19.09
N ASP A 275 -5.11 -11.53 19.48
CA ASP A 275 -5.23 -10.32 20.30
C ASP A 275 -4.88 -9.04 19.51
N THR A 276 -5.75 -8.04 19.56
CA THR A 276 -5.48 -6.70 19.00
C THR A 276 -5.09 -5.76 20.13
N TYR A 277 -3.90 -5.18 20.03
CA TYR A 277 -3.41 -4.14 20.93
C TYR A 277 -3.57 -2.77 20.29
N GLU A 278 -4.15 -1.84 21.03
CA GLU A 278 -4.29 -0.45 20.62
C GLU A 278 -3.28 0.42 21.38
N PHE A 279 -2.47 1.14 20.62
CA PHE A 279 -1.51 2.11 21.13
C PHE A 279 -1.80 3.50 20.60
N TYR A 280 -1.42 4.49 21.37
CA TYR A 280 -1.36 5.88 20.96
C TYR A 280 0.09 6.30 20.91
N VAL A 281 0.56 6.65 19.71
CA VAL A 281 1.92 7.14 19.47
C VAL A 281 1.84 8.63 19.16
N THR A 282 2.62 9.42 19.87
CA THR A 282 2.69 10.87 19.70
C THR A 282 4.07 11.25 19.18
N THR A 283 4.13 12.17 18.21
CA THR A 283 5.39 12.69 17.66
C THR A 283 5.60 14.15 18.02
N ASN A 284 6.86 14.55 18.15
CA ASN A 284 7.22 15.95 18.38
C ASN A 284 7.29 16.70 17.02
N PRO A 285 6.40 17.66 16.76
CA PRO A 285 6.38 18.43 15.51
C PRO A 285 7.51 19.46 15.42
N ASP A 286 8.11 19.82 16.57
CA ASP A 286 9.13 20.85 16.73
C ASP A 286 10.54 20.25 16.52
N ASP A 287 10.65 18.92 16.48
CA ASP A 287 11.87 18.21 16.12
C ASP A 287 11.98 18.09 14.58
N PRO A 288 13.09 18.49 13.95
CA PRO A 288 13.27 18.41 12.50
C PRO A 288 13.27 16.98 11.95
N GLN A 289 13.69 15.99 12.75
CA GLN A 289 13.63 14.57 12.41
C GLN A 289 12.28 13.94 12.80
N ARG A 290 11.42 14.70 13.49
CA ARG A 290 10.12 14.26 14.04
C ARG A 290 10.22 12.97 14.84
N CYS A 291 10.87 13.00 15.99
CA CYS A 291 10.94 11.83 16.88
C CYS A 291 9.60 11.49 17.56
N VAL A 292 9.50 10.26 18.08
CA VAL A 292 8.38 9.80 18.93
C VAL A 292 8.55 10.37 20.33
N SER A 293 7.59 11.14 20.81
CA SER A 293 7.61 11.76 22.14
C SER A 293 6.87 10.95 23.20
N SER A 294 5.87 10.15 22.80
CA SER A 294 5.25 9.21 23.73
C SER A 294 4.54 8.03 23.08
N VAL A 295 4.48 6.92 23.82
CA VAL A 295 3.65 5.74 23.52
C VAL A 295 2.81 5.39 24.74
N THR A 296 1.48 5.29 24.56
CA THR A 296 0.54 4.85 25.61
C THR A 296 -0.33 3.71 25.11
N ILE A 297 -0.48 2.65 25.91
CA ILE A 297 -1.43 1.57 25.61
C ILE A 297 -2.85 2.07 25.91
N ALA A 298 -3.78 1.86 24.99
CA ALA A 298 -5.19 2.08 25.27
C ALA A 298 -5.69 0.99 26.22
N SER A 299 -5.97 1.38 27.47
CA SER A 299 -6.57 0.52 28.50
C SER A 299 -8.04 0.24 28.21
#